data_AF-A0A948HXX4-F1
#
_entry.id   AF-A0A948HXX4-F1
#
_cell.length_a   1.000
_cell.length_b   1.000
_cell.length_c   1.000
_cell.angle_alpha   90.00
_cell.angle_beta   90.00
_cell.angle_gamma   90.00
#
_symmetry.space_group_name_H-M   'P 1'
#
loop_
_entity.id
_entity.type
_entity.pdbx_description
1 polymer ?
#
loop_
_entity_poly.entity_id
_entity_poly.type
_entity_poly.pdbx_seq_one_letter_code
_entity_poly.pdbx_strand_id
1 'polypeptide(L)'
;MSNKFVVAKKDIVTSQEIMVEKGDIGVIKSEDKSHASVFFIRIWKQVELNTKDFEVVNVKKIGDGFSKKICNVCHKLKKTKEFAKNQNAKNNRSVRRPSCKDCRIKMEGVGVSRTDRIRWLKEKPSNEPFECPVCKKRTIAGVTSKMVLEHDHRTGKPGGWICDSCNTGLGRFKDDIELLKSAIKFLKKNY
;
A
#
# COMPACT_ATOMS: atom_id res chain seq x y z
N MET A 1 2.62 -20.24 21.30
CA MET A 1 3.93 -20.18 20.61
C MET A 1 4.00 -18.92 19.76
N SER A 2 5.15 -18.23 19.71
CA SER A 2 5.31 -17.07 18.82
C SER A 2 5.48 -17.55 17.38
N ASN A 3 4.78 -16.92 16.43
CA ASN A 3 4.97 -17.18 15.01
C ASN A 3 6.44 -16.93 14.61
N LYS A 4 7.04 -17.88 13.88
CA LYS A 4 8.38 -17.71 13.27
C LYS A 4 8.21 -17.17 11.85
N PHE A 5 8.75 -15.98 11.59
CA PHE A 5 8.72 -15.37 10.27
C PHE A 5 9.99 -15.71 9.50
N VAL A 6 9.86 -15.85 8.19
CA VAL A 6 10.97 -16.15 7.28
C VAL A 6 10.97 -15.20 6.09
N VAL A 7 12.10 -15.12 5.41
CA VAL A 7 12.24 -14.45 4.12
C VAL A 7 12.85 -15.39 3.09
N ALA A 8 12.28 -15.45 1.89
CA ALA A 8 12.84 -16.23 0.79
C ALA A 8 14.17 -15.61 0.30
N LYS A 9 15.21 -16.44 0.14
CA LYS A 9 16.56 -15.97 -0.22
C LYS A 9 16.77 -15.79 -1.74
N LYS A 10 15.96 -16.48 -2.54
CA LYS A 10 16.00 -16.48 -4.00
C LYS A 10 14.58 -16.68 -4.55
N ASP A 11 14.43 -16.54 -5.87
CA ASP A 11 13.20 -16.92 -6.56
C ASP A 11 13.13 -18.45 -6.61
N ILE A 12 11.96 -19.02 -6.30
CA ILE A 12 11.73 -20.46 -6.16
C ILE A 12 10.40 -20.79 -6.83
N VAL A 13 10.45 -21.59 -7.89
CA VAL A 13 9.26 -22.21 -8.48
C VAL A 13 9.03 -23.52 -7.72
N THR A 14 7.89 -23.64 -7.06
CA THR A 14 7.51 -24.86 -6.33
C THR A 14 7.03 -25.95 -7.30
N SER A 15 6.88 -27.18 -6.82
CA SER A 15 6.30 -28.29 -7.60
C SER A 15 4.85 -28.04 -8.06
N GLN A 16 4.15 -27.10 -7.43
CA GLN A 16 2.79 -26.68 -7.78
C GLN A 16 2.79 -25.47 -8.72
N GLU A 17 3.92 -25.15 -9.36
CA GLU A 17 4.13 -23.99 -10.23
C GLU A 17 3.86 -22.63 -9.54
N ILE A 18 3.85 -22.62 -8.21
CA ILE A 18 3.71 -21.37 -7.43
C ILE A 18 5.08 -20.69 -7.38
N MET A 19 5.10 -19.41 -7.76
CA MET A 19 6.29 -18.56 -7.70
C MET A 19 6.43 -17.86 -6.35
N VAL A 20 7.42 -18.29 -5.56
CA VAL A 20 7.92 -17.54 -4.39
C VAL A 20 9.06 -16.66 -4.87
N GLU A 21 8.96 -15.36 -4.65
CA GLU A 21 9.97 -14.41 -5.10
C GLU A 21 10.94 -14.09 -3.96
N LYS A 22 12.19 -13.79 -4.31
CA LYS A 22 13.20 -13.33 -3.40
C LYS A 22 12.67 -12.15 -2.57
N GLY A 23 12.88 -12.25 -1.27
CA GLY A 23 12.43 -11.25 -0.30
C GLY A 23 11.01 -11.45 0.20
N ASP A 24 10.22 -12.37 -0.33
CA ASP A 24 8.87 -12.65 0.17
C ASP A 24 8.90 -13.04 1.66
N ILE A 25 8.03 -12.42 2.45
CA ILE A 25 7.84 -12.76 3.86
C ILE A 25 6.82 -13.88 3.99
N GLY A 26 7.19 -14.88 4.79
CA GLY A 26 6.31 -15.99 5.16
C GLY A 26 6.32 -16.28 6.66
N VAL A 27 5.43 -17.18 7.07
CA VAL A 27 5.31 -17.70 8.43
C VAL A 27 5.43 -19.21 8.37
N ILE A 28 6.35 -19.78 9.15
CA ILE A 28 6.49 -21.22 9.29
C ILE A 28 5.23 -21.78 9.97
N LYS A 29 4.63 -22.79 9.35
CA LYS A 29 3.48 -23.55 9.88
C LYS A 29 3.93 -24.87 10.50
N SER A 30 4.89 -25.53 9.87
CA SER A 30 5.57 -26.73 10.35
C SER A 30 6.98 -26.79 9.74
N GLU A 31 7.92 -27.46 10.40
CA GLU A 31 9.28 -27.65 9.91
C GLU A 31 9.87 -28.98 10.37
N ASP A 32 10.67 -29.61 9.51
CA ASP A 32 11.60 -30.68 9.83
C ASP A 32 13.05 -30.23 9.58
N LYS A 33 14.02 -31.16 9.63
CA LYS A 33 15.45 -30.83 9.46
C LYS A 33 15.77 -30.24 8.08
N SER A 34 15.00 -30.58 7.06
CA SER A 34 15.30 -30.36 5.65
C SER A 34 14.25 -29.53 4.92
N HIS A 35 12.99 -29.60 5.33
CA HIS A 35 11.86 -28.93 4.71
C HIS A 35 11.03 -28.17 5.74
N ALA A 36 10.32 -27.15 5.26
CA ALA A 36 9.33 -26.45 6.06
C ALA A 36 8.14 -26.05 5.21
N SER A 37 6.98 -26.12 5.85
CA SER A 37 5.74 -25.62 5.32
C SER A 37 5.59 -24.15 5.69
N VAL A 38 5.64 -23.27 4.69
CA VAL A 38 5.67 -21.82 4.88
C VAL A 38 4.46 -21.18 4.22
N PHE A 39 3.70 -20.41 4.99
CA PHE A 39 2.63 -19.57 4.47
C PHE A 39 3.18 -18.20 4.06
N PHE A 40 3.23 -17.90 2.78
CA PHE A 40 3.72 -16.62 2.27
C PHE A 40 2.60 -15.59 2.10
N ILE A 41 2.83 -14.39 2.60
CA ILE A 41 1.79 -13.35 2.70
C ILE A 41 1.44 -12.78 1.32
N ARG A 42 2.43 -12.58 0.44
CA ARG A 42 2.22 -12.01 -0.91
C ARG A 42 1.32 -12.89 -1.77
N ILE A 43 1.61 -14.20 -1.78
CA ILE A 43 0.88 -15.19 -2.61
C ILE A 43 -0.35 -15.76 -1.91
N TRP A 44 -0.50 -15.49 -0.60
CA TRP A 44 -1.58 -15.99 0.25
C TRP A 44 -1.78 -17.51 0.19
N LYS A 45 -0.67 -18.24 0.16
CA LYS A 45 -0.63 -19.71 0.03
C LYS A 45 0.46 -20.30 0.91
N GLN A 46 0.22 -21.54 1.32
CA GLN A 46 1.20 -22.40 1.98
C GLN A 46 1.95 -23.19 0.91
N VAL A 47 3.28 -23.27 1.04
CA VAL A 47 4.16 -24.00 0.13
C VAL A 47 5.23 -24.73 0.93
N GLU A 48 5.67 -25.86 0.39
CA GLU A 48 6.82 -26.60 0.94
C GLU A 48 8.12 -26.07 0.35
N LEU A 49 9.08 -25.74 1.21
CA LEU A 49 10.40 -25.26 0.81
C LEU A 49 11.50 -26.00 1.55
N ASN A 50 12.68 -26.09 0.93
CA ASN A 50 13.87 -26.52 1.64
C ASN A 50 14.27 -25.46 2.68
N THR A 51 14.71 -25.89 3.87
CA THR A 51 15.17 -24.97 4.93
C THR A 51 16.36 -24.10 4.49
N LYS A 52 17.11 -24.53 3.48
CA LYS A 52 18.19 -23.76 2.85
C LYS A 52 17.71 -22.66 1.90
N ASP A 53 16.42 -22.56 1.59
CA ASP A 53 15.91 -21.58 0.62
C ASP A 53 15.33 -20.31 1.27
N PHE A 54 15.17 -20.32 2.59
CA PHE A 54 14.77 -19.15 3.38
C PHE A 54 15.74 -18.87 4.53
N GLU A 55 15.54 -17.75 5.21
CA GLU A 55 16.15 -17.45 6.50
C GLU A 55 15.08 -16.96 7.49
N VAL A 56 15.23 -17.31 8.76
CA VAL A 56 14.35 -16.82 9.83
C VAL A 56 14.66 -15.35 10.10
N VAL A 57 13.62 -14.53 10.22
CA VAL A 57 13.74 -13.09 10.47
C VAL A 57 13.01 -12.69 11.75
N ASN A 58 13.61 -11.78 12.51
CA ASN A 58 12.96 -11.15 13.64
C ASN A 58 12.22 -9.89 13.18
N VAL A 59 10.91 -10.00 12.98
CA VAL A 59 10.05 -8.88 12.54
C VAL A 59 10.01 -7.71 13.53
N LYS A 60 10.35 -7.92 14.81
CA LYS A 60 10.48 -6.83 15.80
C LYS A 60 11.72 -5.95 15.55
N LYS A 61 12.70 -6.45 14.77
CA LYS A 61 13.93 -5.73 14.38
C LYS A 61 13.90 -5.27 12.91
N ILE A 62 12.72 -4.98 12.38
CA ILE A 62 12.49 -4.54 10.99
C ILE A 62 11.61 -3.29 11.02
N GLY A 63 11.92 -2.30 10.18
CA GLY A 63 11.17 -1.04 10.08
C GLY A 63 12.05 0.20 9.98
N ASP A 64 11.47 1.37 10.24
CA ASP A 64 12.13 2.68 10.01
C ASP A 64 13.39 2.91 10.86
N GLY A 65 13.61 2.10 11.90
CA GLY A 65 14.76 2.20 12.81
C GLY A 65 15.86 1.20 12.51
N PHE A 66 15.66 0.39 11.47
CA PHE A 66 16.54 -0.70 11.09
C PHE A 66 16.95 -0.55 9.63
N SER A 67 17.92 -1.37 9.20
CA SER A 67 18.45 -1.34 7.82
C SER A 67 17.47 -1.90 6.78
N LYS A 68 16.52 -2.74 7.22
CA LYS A 68 15.49 -3.36 6.38
C LYS A 68 14.08 -3.04 6.87
N LYS A 69 13.12 -3.02 5.94
CA LYS A 69 11.68 -2.80 6.17
C LYS A 69 10.86 -3.72 5.25
N ILE A 70 9.70 -4.17 5.73
CA ILE A 70 8.74 -4.97 4.96
C ILE A 70 7.73 -4.04 4.29
N CYS A 71 7.51 -4.22 2.99
CA CYS A 71 6.49 -3.50 2.25
C CYS A 71 5.10 -4.02 2.58
N ASN A 72 4.14 -3.15 2.92
CA ASN A 72 2.75 -3.56 3.20
C ASN A 72 1.92 -3.89 1.96
N VAL A 73 2.50 -3.76 0.76
CA VAL A 73 1.81 -4.06 -0.52
C VAL A 73 2.34 -5.38 -1.07
N CYS A 74 3.63 -5.43 -1.44
CA CYS A 74 4.22 -6.66 -1.97
C CYS A 74 4.70 -7.63 -0.90
N HIS A 75 4.68 -7.26 0.40
CA HIS A 75 5.10 -8.12 1.50
C HIS A 75 6.54 -8.65 1.40
N LYS A 76 7.40 -7.90 0.69
CA LYS A 76 8.82 -8.19 0.57
C LYS A 76 9.66 -7.44 1.58
N LEU A 77 10.71 -8.09 2.08
CA LEU A 77 11.79 -7.48 2.85
C LEU A 77 12.74 -6.72 1.92
N LYS A 78 12.86 -5.42 2.13
CA LYS A 78 13.67 -4.50 1.31
C LYS A 78 14.55 -3.63 2.19
N LYS A 79 15.55 -2.96 1.61
CA LYS A 79 16.34 -1.97 2.32
C LYS A 79 15.43 -0.80 2.71
N THR A 80 15.59 -0.27 3.93
CA THR A 80 14.76 0.83 4.43
C THR A 80 14.83 2.08 3.53
N LYS A 81 15.94 2.29 2.81
CA LYS A 81 16.11 3.39 1.83
C LYS A 81 15.23 3.25 0.58
N GLU A 82 14.69 2.06 0.29
CA GLU A 82 13.73 1.80 -0.81
C GLU A 82 12.31 2.28 -0.48
N PHE A 83 12.10 2.88 0.68
CA PHE A 83 10.83 3.47 1.11
C PHE A 83 10.96 4.98 1.14
N ALA A 84 10.07 5.71 0.48
CA ALA A 84 10.12 7.18 0.46
C ALA A 84 9.94 7.75 1.87
N LYS A 85 10.63 8.85 2.18
CA LYS A 85 10.38 9.63 3.41
C LYS A 85 8.97 10.21 3.33
N ASN A 86 8.21 10.14 4.42
CA ASN A 86 6.84 10.64 4.49
C ASN A 86 6.74 11.85 5.41
N GLN A 87 7.16 11.68 6.66
CA GLN A 87 7.06 12.69 7.71
C GLN A 87 8.19 12.52 8.73
N ASN A 88 8.34 13.47 9.64
CA ASN A 88 9.20 13.30 10.81
C ASN A 88 8.33 12.93 12.01
N ALA A 89 8.78 11.98 12.84
CA ALA A 89 8.16 11.68 14.13
C ALA A 89 8.46 12.79 15.16
N LYS A 90 7.83 12.74 16.34
CA LYS A 90 8.03 13.70 17.46
C LYS A 90 9.51 13.93 17.82
N ASN A 91 10.38 12.94 17.56
CA ASN A 91 11.83 13.01 17.85
C ASN A 91 12.68 13.28 16.58
N ASN A 92 12.13 13.93 15.56
CA ASN A 92 12.75 14.15 14.24
C ASN A 92 13.19 12.90 13.47
N ARG A 93 12.88 11.70 13.98
CA ARG A 93 13.14 10.47 13.27
C ARG A 93 12.32 10.43 11.98
N SER A 94 13.02 10.20 10.87
CA SER A 94 12.41 10.04 9.56
C SER A 94 11.45 8.84 9.55
N VAL A 95 10.17 9.11 9.35
CA VAL A 95 9.14 8.09 9.12
C VAL A 95 9.02 7.89 7.63
N ARG A 96 9.14 6.64 7.19
CA ARG A 96 9.04 6.28 5.78
C ARG A 96 7.67 5.70 5.48
N ARG A 97 7.26 5.82 4.22
CA ARG A 97 6.02 5.20 3.74
C ARG A 97 6.05 3.68 4.00
N PRO A 98 4.88 3.05 4.25
CA PRO A 98 4.81 1.61 4.49
C PRO A 98 5.01 0.78 3.21
N SER A 99 4.72 1.37 2.05
CA SER A 99 4.92 0.77 0.73
C SER A 99 6.28 1.16 0.14
N CYS A 100 6.97 0.22 -0.51
CA CYS A 100 8.22 0.52 -1.22
C CYS A 100 7.98 1.40 -2.45
N LYS A 101 9.04 2.02 -2.98
CA LYS A 101 9.00 2.87 -4.18
C LYS A 101 8.40 2.16 -5.39
N ASP A 102 8.79 0.90 -5.65
CA ASP A 102 8.29 0.15 -6.81
C ASP A 102 6.76 -0.07 -6.74
N CYS A 103 6.24 -0.41 -5.56
CA CYS A 103 4.79 -0.53 -5.37
C CYS A 103 4.08 0.81 -5.52
N ARG A 104 4.70 1.92 -5.09
CA ARG A 104 4.14 3.26 -5.25
C ARG A 104 4.00 3.65 -6.71
N ILE A 105 5.02 3.39 -7.54
CA ILE A 105 4.97 3.65 -8.98
C ILE A 105 3.77 2.92 -9.61
N LYS A 106 3.59 1.64 -9.26
CA LYS A 106 2.45 0.85 -9.76
C LYS A 106 1.09 1.34 -9.28
N MET A 107 1.01 1.84 -8.04
CA MET A 107 -0.23 2.35 -7.45
C MET A 107 -0.59 3.75 -7.95
N GLU A 108 0.38 4.60 -8.22
CA GLU A 108 0.16 5.98 -8.69
C GLU A 108 -0.35 6.01 -10.13
N GLY A 109 0.00 4.99 -10.93
CA GLY A 109 -0.57 4.78 -12.26
C GLY A 109 -0.31 5.95 -13.22
N VAL A 110 -1.28 6.22 -14.08
CA VAL A 110 -1.26 7.31 -15.05
C VAL A 110 -1.76 8.59 -14.39
N GLY A 111 -0.88 9.57 -14.29
CA GLY A 111 -1.24 10.91 -13.82
C GLY A 111 -2.05 11.69 -14.86
N VAL A 112 -2.73 12.74 -14.40
CA VAL A 112 -3.43 13.69 -15.27
C VAL A 112 -2.47 14.32 -16.28
N SER A 113 -2.89 14.36 -17.56
CA SER A 113 -2.11 14.98 -18.64
C SER A 113 -1.81 16.46 -18.32
N ARG A 114 -0.69 16.99 -18.83
CA ARG A 114 -0.33 18.40 -18.60
C ARG A 114 -1.42 19.35 -19.11
N THR A 115 -2.00 19.05 -20.27
CA THR A 115 -3.06 19.85 -20.90
C THR A 115 -4.32 19.86 -20.04
N ASP A 116 -4.78 18.68 -19.57
CA ASP A 116 -5.94 18.59 -18.68
C ASP A 116 -5.67 19.29 -17.35
N ARG A 117 -4.47 19.10 -16.78
CA ARG A 117 -4.09 19.76 -15.52
C ARG A 117 -4.19 21.27 -15.63
N ILE A 118 -3.65 21.87 -16.69
CA ILE A 118 -3.72 23.32 -16.93
C ILE A 118 -5.17 23.77 -17.09
N ARG A 119 -5.99 23.00 -17.83
CA ARG A 119 -7.42 23.30 -18.01
C ARG A 119 -8.16 23.32 -16.68
N TRP A 120 -8.07 22.25 -15.91
CA TRP A 120 -8.80 22.10 -14.64
C TRP A 120 -8.34 23.08 -13.57
N LEU A 121 -7.07 23.46 -13.55
CA LEU A 121 -6.56 24.44 -12.60
C LEU A 121 -7.23 25.82 -12.73
N LYS A 122 -7.75 26.19 -13.91
CA LYS A 122 -8.52 27.43 -14.10
C LYS A 122 -9.84 27.44 -13.33
N GLU A 123 -10.41 26.27 -13.09
CA GLU A 123 -11.69 26.06 -12.43
C GLU A 123 -11.50 25.50 -11.01
N LYS A 124 -10.30 25.63 -10.44
CA LYS A 124 -10.04 25.11 -9.10
C LYS A 124 -10.77 25.95 -8.05
N PRO A 125 -11.64 25.35 -7.21
CA PRO A 125 -12.31 26.09 -6.15
C PRO A 125 -11.31 26.67 -5.14
N SER A 126 -11.45 27.96 -4.82
CA SER A 126 -10.54 28.65 -3.90
C SER A 126 -11.20 29.88 -3.26
N ASN A 127 -11.09 29.99 -1.94
CA ASN A 127 -11.65 31.07 -1.12
C ASN A 127 -13.17 31.23 -1.26
N GLU A 128 -13.88 30.15 -1.58
CA GLU A 128 -15.32 30.12 -1.77
C GLU A 128 -15.97 28.91 -1.07
N PRO A 129 -17.29 28.94 -0.80
CA PRO A 129 -18.02 27.78 -0.28
C PRO A 129 -17.95 26.59 -1.25
N PHE A 130 -17.63 25.42 -0.72
CA PHE A 130 -17.54 24.16 -1.48
C PHE A 130 -18.16 23.02 -0.68
N GLU A 131 -19.07 22.26 -1.30
CA GLU A 131 -19.62 21.03 -0.76
C GLU A 131 -19.00 19.83 -1.49
N CYS A 132 -18.28 18.97 -0.74
CA CYS A 132 -17.60 17.82 -1.35
C CYS A 132 -18.62 16.82 -1.92
N PRO A 133 -18.49 16.40 -3.21
CA PRO A 133 -19.49 15.52 -3.82
C PRO A 133 -19.53 14.12 -3.18
N VAL A 134 -18.45 13.69 -2.53
CA VAL A 134 -18.31 12.38 -1.89
C VAL A 134 -18.87 12.38 -0.46
N CYS A 135 -18.29 13.18 0.45
CA CYS A 135 -18.68 13.18 1.87
C CYS A 135 -19.73 14.23 2.25
N LYS A 136 -20.15 15.09 1.32
CA LYS A 136 -21.13 16.19 1.53
C LYS A 136 -20.72 17.22 2.59
N LYS A 137 -19.46 17.20 3.04
CA LYS A 137 -18.93 18.22 3.95
C LYS A 137 -18.81 19.56 3.22
N ARG A 138 -19.35 20.61 3.83
CA ARG A 138 -19.23 22.00 3.40
C ARG A 138 -17.97 22.63 3.99
N THR A 139 -17.23 23.37 3.18
CA THR A 139 -15.93 23.96 3.53
C THR A 139 -15.75 25.29 2.79
N ILE A 140 -14.85 26.14 3.27
CA ILE A 140 -14.24 27.20 2.46
C ILE A 140 -13.03 26.59 1.76
N ALA A 141 -13.08 26.48 0.43
CA ALA A 141 -12.05 25.84 -0.38
C ALA A 141 -10.69 26.55 -0.23
N GLY A 142 -9.62 25.79 0.00
CA GLY A 142 -8.27 26.34 0.20
C GLY A 142 -7.99 26.88 1.60
N VAL A 143 -9.02 27.18 2.40
CA VAL A 143 -8.87 27.71 3.78
C VAL A 143 -9.11 26.60 4.81
N THR A 144 -10.30 26.00 4.80
CA THR A 144 -10.69 24.96 5.79
C THR A 144 -10.49 23.54 5.26
N SER A 145 -10.28 23.39 3.95
CA SER A 145 -9.95 22.11 3.32
C SER A 145 -9.21 22.31 2.00
N LYS A 146 -8.24 21.43 1.71
CA LYS A 146 -7.51 21.41 0.45
C LYS A 146 -8.34 20.69 -0.62
N MET A 147 -8.50 21.33 -1.78
CA MET A 147 -9.16 20.74 -2.95
C MET A 147 -8.14 20.05 -3.85
N VAL A 148 -8.43 18.81 -4.20
CA VAL A 148 -7.58 17.93 -5.01
C VAL A 148 -8.37 17.49 -6.23
N LEU A 149 -7.68 17.47 -7.38
CA LEU A 149 -8.26 16.97 -8.62
C LEU A 149 -8.18 15.45 -8.61
N GLU A 150 -9.34 14.81 -8.42
CA GLU A 150 -9.47 13.36 -8.51
C GLU A 150 -9.33 12.93 -9.97
N HIS A 151 -8.71 11.79 -10.22
CA HIS A 151 -8.54 11.25 -11.57
C HIS A 151 -8.44 9.72 -11.57
N ASP A 152 -8.79 9.12 -12.69
CA ASP A 152 -8.62 7.69 -12.90
C ASP A 152 -7.14 7.36 -13.13
N HIS A 153 -6.53 6.61 -12.20
CA HIS A 153 -5.13 6.17 -12.27
C HIS A 153 -4.83 5.19 -13.42
N ARG A 154 -5.84 4.70 -14.16
CA ARG A 154 -5.64 3.86 -15.36
C ARG A 154 -5.54 4.68 -16.63
N THR A 155 -6.30 5.77 -16.72
CA THR A 155 -6.45 6.56 -17.96
C THR A 155 -5.88 7.97 -17.85
N GLY A 156 -5.65 8.46 -16.65
CA GLY A 156 -5.31 9.87 -16.37
C GLY A 156 -6.50 10.82 -16.49
N LYS A 157 -7.72 10.32 -16.76
CA LYS A 157 -8.90 11.17 -16.99
C LYS A 157 -9.33 11.85 -15.68
N PRO A 158 -9.46 13.19 -15.65
CA PRO A 158 -9.98 13.90 -14.48
C PRO A 158 -11.43 13.51 -14.16
N GLY A 159 -11.73 13.31 -12.87
CA GLY A 159 -13.06 13.00 -12.35
C GLY A 159 -13.77 14.18 -11.69
N GLY A 160 -13.01 15.13 -11.13
CA GLY A 160 -13.57 16.33 -10.50
C GLY A 160 -12.81 16.80 -9.27
N TRP A 161 -13.20 17.94 -8.72
CA TRP A 161 -12.64 18.45 -7.47
C TRP A 161 -13.31 17.79 -6.27
N ILE A 162 -12.50 17.25 -5.37
CA ILE A 162 -12.94 16.70 -4.08
C ILE A 162 -12.04 17.20 -2.94
N CYS A 163 -12.45 17.00 -1.69
CA CYS A 163 -11.59 17.34 -0.55
C CYS A 163 -10.46 16.30 -0.39
N ASP A 164 -9.30 16.74 0.10
CA ASP A 164 -8.12 15.89 0.33
C ASP A 164 -8.40 14.65 1.19
N SER A 165 -9.32 14.77 2.15
CA SER A 165 -9.75 13.65 2.99
C SER A 165 -10.46 12.56 2.18
N CYS A 166 -11.31 12.94 1.21
CA CYS A 166 -12.01 11.99 0.35
C CYS A 166 -11.05 11.36 -0.66
N ASN A 167 -10.18 12.15 -1.30
CA ASN A 167 -9.12 11.64 -2.18
C ASN A 167 -8.25 10.60 -1.46
N THR A 168 -7.77 10.92 -0.26
CA THR A 168 -7.01 9.97 0.57
C THR A 168 -7.85 8.75 0.97
N GLY A 169 -9.14 8.93 1.21
CA GLY A 169 -10.09 7.86 1.52
C GLY A 169 -10.28 6.88 0.37
N LEU A 170 -10.54 7.39 -0.85
CA LEU A 170 -10.68 6.58 -2.07
C LEU A 170 -9.39 5.79 -2.36
N GLY A 171 -8.24 6.45 -2.25
CA GLY A 171 -6.95 5.79 -2.43
C GLY A 171 -6.67 4.66 -1.42
N ARG A 172 -7.32 4.64 -0.24
CA ARG A 172 -7.24 3.49 0.70
C ARG A 172 -8.00 2.28 0.20
N PHE A 173 -9.02 2.49 -0.61
CA PHE A 173 -9.75 1.45 -1.33
C PHE A 173 -9.19 1.21 -2.74
N LYS A 174 -8.01 1.75 -3.05
CA LYS A 174 -7.31 1.59 -4.35
C LYS A 174 -8.17 2.02 -5.54
N ASP A 175 -9.11 2.93 -5.31
CA ASP A 175 -10.08 3.40 -6.30
C ASP A 175 -10.87 2.24 -6.94
N ASP A 176 -11.02 1.14 -6.19
CA ASP A 176 -11.64 -0.11 -6.61
C ASP A 176 -13.08 -0.22 -6.06
N ILE A 177 -14.03 -0.35 -6.98
CA ILE A 177 -15.46 -0.42 -6.68
C ILE A 177 -15.80 -1.68 -5.84
N GLU A 178 -15.16 -2.81 -6.09
CA GLU A 178 -15.43 -4.05 -5.34
C GLU A 178 -14.91 -3.96 -3.90
N LEU A 179 -13.80 -3.26 -3.67
CA LEU A 179 -13.34 -2.95 -2.30
C LEU A 179 -14.30 -2.00 -1.57
N LEU A 180 -14.85 -1.00 -2.26
CA LEU A 180 -15.88 -0.12 -1.69
C LEU A 180 -17.17 -0.87 -1.37
N LYS A 181 -17.62 -1.77 -2.26
CA LYS A 181 -18.77 -2.67 -2.00
C LYS A 181 -18.51 -3.57 -0.79
N SER A 182 -17.28 -4.05 -0.63
CA SER A 182 -16.89 -4.84 0.55
C SER A 182 -17.01 -4.02 1.83
N ALA A 183 -16.65 -2.73 1.81
CA ALA A 183 -16.86 -1.83 2.95
C ALA A 183 -18.36 -1.64 3.25
N ILE A 184 -19.20 -1.44 2.24
CA ILE A 184 -20.67 -1.35 2.41
C ILE A 184 -21.21 -2.64 3.04
N LYS A 185 -20.80 -3.81 2.54
CA LYS A 185 -21.21 -5.11 3.08
C LYS A 185 -20.78 -5.27 4.54
N PHE A 186 -19.56 -4.84 4.88
CA PHE A 186 -19.07 -4.87 6.25
C PHE A 186 -19.93 -3.99 7.17
N LEU A 187 -20.29 -2.78 6.73
CA LEU A 187 -21.15 -1.88 7.51
C LEU A 187 -22.54 -2.49 7.72
N LYS A 188 -23.21 -2.92 6.65
CA LYS A 188 -24.54 -3.56 6.71
C LYS A 188 -24.61 -4.81 7.58
N LYS A 189 -23.47 -5.48 7.81
CA LYS A 189 -23.40 -6.68 8.65
C LYS A 189 -23.34 -6.32 10.14
N ASN A 190 -22.74 -5.19 10.50
CA ASN A 190 -22.38 -4.88 11.89
C ASN A 190 -23.17 -3.70 12.48
N TYR A 191 -23.96 -3.02 11.66
CA TYR A 191 -24.86 -1.92 12.01
C TYR A 191 -26.17 -2.09 11.24
#